data_AF-A0AA40CBE6-F1
#
_entry.id   AF-A0AA40CBE6-F1
#
_cell.length_a   1.000
_cell.length_b   1.000
_cell.length_c   1.000
_cell.angle_alpha   90.00
_cell.angle_beta   90.00
_cell.angle_gamma   90.00
#
_symmetry.space_group_name_H-M   'P 1'
#
loop_
_entity.id
_entity.type
_entity.pdbx_description
1 polymer ?
#
loop_
_entity_poly.entity_id
_entity_poly.type
_entity_poly.pdbx_seq_one_letter_code
_entity_poly.pdbx_strand_id
1 'polypeptide(L)'
;MSNISDHDFAQHILDLQNGYLNYLPAFQILPQLSSSQTAFQMATLLPTSPCLEAKCLIDARLQSQILIPTDADYKTRNDLYWSNSAKLQPAYIVRPRSANEVTTAVKALVSAGQAFAVRSGGHTNWAGSNNIDGGVTIDLGLLNATVFDAESETASIGPGAR
;
A
#
# COMPACT_ATOMS: atom_id res chain seq x y z
N MET A 1 5.03 3.00 25.77
CA MET A 1 4.62 2.90 24.35
C MET A 1 5.89 2.55 23.59
N SER A 2 5.98 1.35 23.02
CA SER A 2 7.19 0.81 22.39
C SER A 2 7.46 1.53 21.07
N ASN A 3 8.59 2.22 20.97
CA ASN A 3 9.09 2.82 19.73
C ASN A 3 9.47 1.70 18.76
N ILE A 4 8.63 1.50 17.75
CA ILE A 4 8.97 0.70 16.56
C ILE A 4 10.04 1.48 15.81
N SER A 5 11.21 0.87 15.62
CA SER A 5 12.29 1.47 14.83
C SER A 5 11.88 1.56 13.34
N ASP A 6 12.48 2.45 12.56
CA ASP A 6 12.21 2.57 11.11
C ASP A 6 12.38 1.23 10.37
N HIS A 7 13.27 0.37 10.86
CA HIS A 7 13.48 -0.98 10.37
C HIS A 7 12.28 -1.89 10.65
N ASP A 8 11.70 -1.82 11.84
CA ASP A 8 10.53 -2.61 12.23
C ASP A 8 9.27 -2.17 11.49
N PHE A 9 9.11 -0.88 11.20
CA PHE A 9 7.99 -0.39 10.40
C PHE A 9 8.12 -0.82 8.93
N ALA A 10 9.30 -0.69 8.34
CA ALA A 10 9.55 -1.13 6.97
C ALA A 10 9.35 -2.65 6.83
N GLN A 11 9.86 -3.44 7.78
CA GLN A 11 9.67 -4.89 7.79
C GLN A 11 8.19 -5.25 7.99
N HIS A 12 7.47 -4.55 8.86
CA HIS A 12 6.04 -4.77 9.05
C HIS A 12 5.22 -4.42 7.79
N ILE A 13 5.55 -3.34 7.07
CA ILE A 13 4.94 -3.01 5.78
C ILE A 13 5.27 -4.08 4.74
N LEU A 14 6.52 -4.55 4.68
CA LEU A 14 6.92 -5.66 3.81
C LEU A 14 6.18 -6.94 4.19
N ASP A 15 5.93 -7.22 5.47
CA ASP A 15 5.18 -8.38 5.93
C ASP A 15 3.68 -8.26 5.59
N LEU A 16 3.12 -7.05 5.61
CA LEU A 16 1.76 -6.79 5.12
C LEU A 16 1.67 -6.96 3.59
N GLN A 17 2.72 -6.59 2.85
CA GLN A 17 2.82 -6.81 1.41
C GLN A 17 3.07 -8.29 1.06
N ASN A 18 3.90 -9.00 1.83
CA ASN A 18 4.29 -10.40 1.62
C ASN A 18 3.29 -11.41 2.20
N GLY A 19 2.52 -11.05 3.23
CA GLY A 19 1.43 -11.85 3.78
C GLY A 19 0.33 -12.14 2.74
N TYR A 20 0.30 -11.37 1.66
CA TYR A 20 -0.50 -11.60 0.47
C TYR A 20 -0.07 -12.86 -0.32
N LEU A 21 1.21 -13.25 -0.26
CA LEU A 21 1.75 -14.40 -1.01
C LEU A 21 1.56 -15.74 -0.29
N ASN A 22 1.28 -15.75 1.01
CA ASN A 22 1.19 -16.96 1.85
C ASN A 22 -0.24 -17.51 2.04
N TYR A 23 -1.25 -16.93 1.38
CA TYR A 23 -2.65 -17.39 1.42
C TYR A 23 -3.01 -18.35 0.28
N LEU A 24 -2.07 -19.19 -0.16
CA LEU A 24 -2.37 -20.31 -1.06
C LEU A 24 -2.49 -21.59 -0.22
N PRO A 25 -3.67 -22.24 -0.13
CA PRO A 25 -3.80 -23.45 0.66
C PRO A 25 -2.98 -24.57 0.02
N ALA A 26 -2.14 -25.22 0.84
CA ALA A 26 -1.42 -26.44 0.50
C ALA A 26 -2.43 -27.55 0.16
N PHE A 27 -2.50 -27.92 -1.11
CA PHE A 27 -3.45 -28.90 -1.63
C PHE A 27 -2.82 -30.30 -1.54
N GLN A 28 -3.10 -31.04 -0.46
CA GLN A 28 -2.86 -32.50 -0.41
C GLN A 28 -4.10 -33.23 -0.92
N ILE A 29 -4.04 -33.93 -2.06
CA ILE A 29 -5.03 -34.97 -2.42
C ILE A 29 -4.34 -36.15 -3.14
N LEU A 30 -4.54 -37.36 -2.59
CA LEU A 30 -4.26 -38.69 -3.15
C LEU A 30 -5.20 -39.02 -4.34
N PRO A 31 -4.85 -39.96 -5.23
CA PRO A 31 -5.54 -40.14 -6.51
C PRO A 31 -6.83 -40.93 -6.33
N GLN A 32 -7.84 -40.75 -7.20
CA GLN A 32 -8.67 -41.85 -7.75
C GLN A 32 -9.41 -41.42 -9.03
N LEU A 33 -9.58 -42.39 -9.94
CA LEU A 33 -10.14 -42.31 -11.28
C LEU A 33 -11.68 -42.18 -11.32
N SER A 34 -12.22 -41.49 -12.32
CA SER A 34 -13.05 -42.07 -13.41
C SER A 34 -13.94 -41.03 -14.10
N SER A 35 -14.15 -41.27 -15.38
CA SER A 35 -14.77 -40.43 -16.39
C SER A 35 -16.30 -40.37 -16.30
N SER A 36 -16.86 -39.17 -16.10
CA SER A 36 -17.99 -38.67 -16.90
C SER A 36 -18.20 -37.18 -16.62
N GLN A 37 -18.42 -36.42 -17.69
CA GLN A 37 -18.45 -34.96 -17.69
C GLN A 37 -19.60 -34.43 -16.84
N THR A 38 -19.27 -33.94 -15.65
CA THR A 38 -20.14 -33.06 -14.87
C THR A 38 -19.46 -31.70 -14.84
N ALA A 39 -20.18 -30.68 -15.29
CA ALA A 39 -19.70 -29.32 -15.42
C ALA A 39 -18.93 -28.90 -14.16
N PHE A 40 -17.62 -28.67 -14.32
CA PHE A 40 -16.80 -28.06 -13.29
C PHE A 40 -17.31 -26.63 -13.16
N GLN A 41 -18.25 -26.43 -12.24
CA GLN A 41 -18.66 -25.11 -11.82
C GLN A 41 -17.45 -24.55 -11.09
N MET A 42 -16.55 -23.93 -11.86
CA MET A 42 -15.55 -23.03 -11.35
C MET A 42 -16.36 -21.93 -10.69
N ALA A 43 -16.60 -22.08 -9.38
CA ALA A 43 -16.72 -20.92 -8.53
C ALA A 43 -15.38 -20.21 -8.68
N THR A 44 -15.28 -19.34 -9.68
CA THR A 44 -14.35 -18.24 -9.65
C THR A 44 -14.73 -17.49 -8.39
N LEU A 45 -14.06 -17.83 -7.29
CA LEU A 45 -13.79 -16.86 -6.24
C LEU A 45 -13.08 -15.75 -6.99
N LEU A 46 -13.86 -14.79 -7.50
CA LEU A 46 -13.29 -13.55 -8.02
C LEU A 46 -12.39 -13.07 -6.89
N PRO A 47 -11.08 -12.88 -7.12
CA PRO A 47 -10.28 -12.16 -6.17
C PRO A 47 -11.07 -10.89 -5.85
N THR A 48 -11.28 -10.64 -4.55
CA THR A 48 -11.93 -9.44 -4.03
C THR A 48 -11.54 -8.29 -4.93
N SER A 49 -12.52 -7.73 -5.66
CA SER A 49 -12.20 -6.89 -6.81
C SER A 49 -11.22 -5.81 -6.36
N PRO A 50 -10.03 -5.68 -7.00
CA PRO A 50 -9.14 -4.55 -6.74
C PRO A 50 -10.01 -3.29 -6.80
N CYS A 51 -9.78 -2.34 -5.90
CA CYS A 51 -10.61 -1.17 -5.69
C CYS A 51 -10.83 -0.41 -6.99
N LEU A 52 -11.83 -0.82 -7.77
CA LEU A 52 -12.17 -0.22 -9.04
C LEU A 52 -12.55 1.23 -8.73
N GLU A 53 -11.97 2.16 -9.47
CA GLU A 53 -12.21 3.60 -9.26
C GLU A 53 -11.90 4.07 -7.83
N ALA A 54 -10.95 3.41 -7.14
CA ALA A 54 -10.58 3.69 -5.76
C ALA A 54 -11.74 3.60 -4.74
N LYS A 55 -12.81 2.84 -5.06
CA LYS A 55 -14.03 2.76 -4.26
C LYS A 55 -13.78 2.45 -2.78
N CYS A 56 -12.85 1.55 -2.44
CA CYS A 56 -12.56 1.22 -1.05
C CYS A 56 -12.06 2.42 -0.24
N LEU A 57 -11.26 3.30 -0.85
CA LEU A 57 -10.76 4.51 -0.20
C LEU A 57 -11.87 5.55 -0.07
N ILE A 58 -12.77 5.64 -1.05
CA ILE A 58 -13.94 6.52 -1.02
C ILE A 58 -14.93 6.09 0.08
N ASP A 59 -15.22 4.79 0.15
CA ASP A 59 -16.08 4.21 1.20
C ASP A 59 -15.47 4.47 2.59
N ALA A 60 -14.14 4.43 2.69
CA ALA A 60 -13.37 4.77 3.88
C ALA A 60 -13.24 6.28 4.15
N ARG A 61 -13.94 7.13 3.39
CA ARG A 61 -13.98 8.60 3.55
C ARG A 61 -12.65 9.31 3.28
N LEU A 62 -11.84 8.76 2.38
CA LEU A 62 -10.55 9.34 1.98
C LEU A 62 -10.58 9.99 0.59
N GLN A 63 -11.75 10.23 -0.01
CA GLN A 63 -11.86 10.70 -1.40
C GLN A 63 -11.11 12.00 -1.69
N SER A 64 -11.01 12.93 -0.74
CA SER A 64 -10.27 14.18 -0.91
C SER A 64 -8.74 14.00 -0.91
N GLN A 65 -8.27 12.80 -0.55
CA GLN A 65 -6.84 12.48 -0.41
C GLN A 65 -6.29 11.69 -1.59
N ILE A 66 -7.16 11.34 -2.54
CA ILE A 66 -6.81 10.52 -3.71
C ILE A 66 -6.39 11.45 -4.84
N LEU A 67 -5.23 11.16 -5.43
CA LEU A 67 -4.78 11.74 -6.67
C LEU A 67 -4.86 10.69 -7.78
N ILE A 68 -5.35 11.12 -8.93
CA ILE A 68 -5.49 10.32 -10.14
C ILE A 68 -4.52 10.78 -11.24
N PRO A 69 -4.21 9.96 -12.26
CA PRO A 69 -3.23 10.30 -13.29
C PRO A 69 -3.46 11.62 -14.03
N THR A 70 -4.70 12.11 -14.07
CA THR A 70 -5.05 13.39 -14.69
C THR A 70 -4.74 14.61 -13.82
N ASP A 71 -4.44 14.42 -12.54
CA ASP A 71 -4.13 15.51 -11.62
C ASP A 71 -2.69 15.99 -11.77
N ALA A 72 -2.49 17.31 -11.77
CA ALA A 72 -1.14 17.89 -11.80
C ALA A 72 -0.29 17.47 -10.60
N ASP A 73 -0.92 17.33 -9.44
CA ASP A 73 -0.28 16.86 -8.22
C ASP A 73 0.14 15.39 -8.33
N TYR A 74 -0.67 14.53 -8.95
CA TYR A 74 -0.27 13.14 -9.21
C TYR A 74 1.03 13.10 -9.99
N LYS A 75 1.09 13.85 -11.11
CA LYS A 75 2.29 13.87 -11.96
C LYS A 75 3.50 14.35 -11.18
N THR A 76 3.34 15.43 -10.41
CA THR A 76 4.40 15.98 -9.56
C THR A 76 4.89 14.94 -8.57
N ARG A 77 3.99 14.23 -7.87
CA ARG A 77 4.38 13.18 -6.93
C ARG A 77 5.06 12.02 -7.66
N ASN A 78 4.51 11.53 -8.76
CA ASN A 78 5.07 10.39 -9.48
C ASN A 78 6.40 10.70 -10.18
N ASP A 79 6.73 11.98 -10.41
CA ASP A 79 8.03 12.40 -10.95
C ASP A 79 9.13 12.54 -9.87
N LEU A 80 8.77 12.67 -8.60
CA LEU A 80 9.70 12.96 -7.49
C LEU A 80 10.41 11.74 -6.90
N TYR A 81 10.51 10.63 -7.63
CA TYR A 81 11.32 9.48 -7.20
C TYR A 81 12.79 9.73 -7.51
N TRP A 82 13.67 9.42 -6.56
CA TRP A 82 15.10 9.66 -6.73
C TRP A 82 15.71 8.79 -7.84
N SER A 83 15.25 7.53 -7.95
CA SER A 83 15.69 6.62 -9.01
C SER A 83 14.61 6.38 -10.06
N ASN A 84 14.98 6.50 -11.33
CA ASN A 84 14.11 6.15 -12.45
C ASN A 84 13.71 4.67 -12.44
N SER A 85 14.56 3.78 -11.91
CA SER A 85 14.26 2.34 -11.79
C SER A 85 13.16 2.01 -10.77
N ALA A 86 12.84 2.94 -9.87
CA ALA A 86 11.73 2.81 -8.93
C ALA A 86 10.45 3.52 -9.41
N LYS A 87 10.52 4.26 -10.52
CA LYS A 87 9.41 5.05 -11.05
C LYS A 87 8.43 4.16 -11.82
N LEU A 88 7.32 3.80 -11.17
CA LEU A 88 6.20 3.05 -11.72
C LEU A 88 4.97 3.95 -11.90
N GLN A 89 3.87 3.40 -12.41
CA GLN A 89 2.62 4.15 -12.61
C GLN A 89 1.51 3.59 -11.70
N PRO A 90 1.39 4.11 -10.46
CA PRO A 90 0.30 3.70 -9.58
C PRO A 90 -1.03 4.14 -10.17
N ALA A 91 -2.07 3.32 -10.04
CA ALA A 91 -3.42 3.72 -10.45
C ALA A 91 -3.92 4.91 -9.63
N TYR A 92 -3.55 4.96 -8.34
CA TYR A 92 -3.91 6.03 -7.42
C TYR A 92 -2.77 6.36 -6.47
N ILE A 93 -2.68 7.63 -6.07
CA ILE A 93 -1.83 8.04 -4.93
C ILE A 93 -2.77 8.55 -3.83
N VAL A 94 -2.72 7.94 -2.64
CA VAL A 94 -3.43 8.46 -1.46
C VAL A 94 -2.45 9.23 -0.58
N ARG A 95 -2.85 10.44 -0.13
CA ARG A 95 -2.02 11.33 0.70
C ARG A 95 -2.65 11.57 2.08
N PRO A 96 -2.45 10.66 3.04
CA PRO A 96 -2.93 10.84 4.42
C PRO A 96 -2.31 12.07 5.10
N ARG A 97 -3.11 12.77 5.90
CA ARG A 97 -2.72 13.92 6.75
C ARG A 97 -2.53 13.55 8.22
N SER A 98 -2.91 12.35 8.62
CA SER A 98 -2.78 11.88 10.00
C SER A 98 -2.50 10.39 10.06
N ALA A 99 -1.99 9.91 11.19
CA ALA A 99 -1.82 8.48 11.46
C ALA A 99 -3.17 7.71 11.37
N ASN A 100 -4.28 8.38 11.70
CA ASN A 100 -5.62 7.78 11.57
C ASN A 100 -6.00 7.58 10.10
N GLU A 101 -5.72 8.56 9.23
CA GLU A 101 -5.96 8.41 7.79
C GLU A 101 -5.04 7.33 7.18
N VAL A 102 -3.79 7.20 7.64
CA VAL A 102 -2.90 6.09 7.22
C VAL A 102 -3.50 4.74 7.59
N THR A 103 -3.89 4.57 8.86
CA THR A 103 -4.50 3.34 9.36
C THR A 103 -5.78 3.01 8.59
N THR A 104 -6.59 4.02 8.29
CA THR A 104 -7.83 3.88 7.52
C THR A 104 -7.55 3.43 6.10
N ALA A 105 -6.57 4.04 5.42
CA ALA A 105 -6.17 3.67 4.07
C ALA A 105 -5.65 2.23 4.01
N VAL A 106 -4.75 1.85 4.91
CA VAL A 106 -4.18 0.49 4.96
C VAL A 106 -5.28 -0.55 5.19
N LYS A 107 -6.18 -0.32 6.15
CA LYS A 107 -7.30 -1.24 6.40
C LYS A 107 -8.20 -1.38 5.17
N ALA A 108 -8.56 -0.27 4.53
CA ALA A 108 -9.41 -0.30 3.33
C ALA A 108 -8.76 -1.08 2.18
N LEU A 109 -7.46 -0.87 1.95
CA LEU A 109 -6.71 -1.54 0.89
C LEU A 109 -6.54 -3.03 1.17
N VAL A 110 -6.19 -3.40 2.41
CA VAL A 110 -6.05 -4.81 2.83
C VAL A 110 -7.40 -5.53 2.74
N SER A 111 -8.48 -4.94 3.26
CA SER A 111 -9.82 -5.56 3.20
C SER A 111 -10.33 -5.74 1.77
N ALA A 112 -9.89 -4.90 0.83
CA ALA A 112 -10.24 -5.03 -0.58
C ALA A 112 -9.28 -5.93 -1.38
N GLY A 113 -8.20 -6.44 -0.76
CA GLY A 113 -7.17 -7.20 -1.47
C GLY A 113 -6.40 -6.36 -2.50
N GLN A 114 -6.37 -5.03 -2.33
CA GLN A 114 -5.72 -4.09 -3.24
C GLN A 114 -4.22 -4.00 -2.95
N ALA A 115 -3.39 -4.25 -3.95
CA ALA A 115 -1.95 -4.09 -3.83
C ALA A 115 -1.56 -2.60 -3.64
N PHE A 116 -0.63 -2.35 -2.72
CA PHE A 116 -0.16 -1.00 -2.42
C PHE A 116 1.33 -0.93 -2.10
N ALA A 117 1.92 0.24 -2.35
CA ALA A 117 3.26 0.62 -1.92
C ALA A 117 3.19 1.79 -0.93
N VAL A 118 4.22 1.93 -0.08
CA VAL A 118 4.32 3.04 0.88
C VAL A 118 5.52 3.89 0.55
N ARG A 119 5.31 5.21 0.50
CA ARG A 119 6.33 6.19 0.18
C ARG A 119 6.49 7.21 1.31
N SER A 120 7.72 7.28 1.82
CA SER A 120 8.25 8.41 2.61
C SER A 120 8.97 9.40 1.65
N GLY A 121 10.31 9.44 1.65
CA GLY A 121 11.10 10.30 0.75
C GLY A 121 11.22 9.80 -0.69
N GLY A 122 11.08 8.49 -0.93
CA GLY A 122 11.18 7.91 -2.29
C GLY A 122 12.60 7.62 -2.78
N HIS A 123 13.55 7.33 -1.87
CA HIS A 123 14.97 7.08 -2.19
C HIS A 123 15.32 5.61 -2.46
N THR A 124 14.42 4.66 -2.16
CA THR A 124 14.61 3.25 -2.56
C THR A 124 14.68 3.15 -4.08
N ASN A 125 15.62 2.34 -4.59
CA ASN A 125 16.00 2.31 -6.00
C ASN A 125 15.43 1.12 -6.80
N TRP A 126 14.79 0.14 -6.18
CA TRP A 126 14.20 -0.99 -6.90
C TRP A 126 12.68 -0.85 -7.08
N ALA A 127 12.18 -1.27 -8.24
CA ALA A 127 10.76 -1.26 -8.58
C ALA A 127 9.91 -2.06 -7.57
N GLY A 128 8.69 -1.61 -7.34
CA GLY A 128 7.73 -2.30 -6.46
C GLY A 128 7.91 -2.02 -4.96
N SER A 129 8.87 -1.20 -4.55
CA SER A 129 9.12 -0.89 -3.14
C SER A 129 8.32 0.30 -2.62
N ASN A 130 8.77 1.50 -3.00
CA ASN A 130 8.16 2.78 -2.63
C ASN A 130 7.20 3.31 -3.72
N ASN A 131 6.99 2.51 -4.77
CA ASN A 131 6.04 2.75 -5.84
C ASN A 131 5.51 1.40 -6.34
N ILE A 132 4.37 1.43 -7.04
CA ILE A 132 3.71 0.23 -7.57
C ILE A 132 3.07 0.54 -8.92
N ASP A 133 3.01 -0.44 -9.82
CA ASP A 133 2.33 -0.31 -11.10
C ASP A 133 0.88 -0.80 -11.00
N GLY A 134 -0.08 0.02 -11.42
CA GLY A 134 -1.52 -0.31 -11.35
C GLY A 134 -2.12 -0.44 -9.94
N GLY A 135 -1.32 -0.33 -8.88
CA GLY A 135 -1.75 -0.37 -7.48
C GLY A 135 -1.99 1.00 -6.87
N VAL A 136 -1.98 1.06 -5.53
CA VAL A 136 -2.11 2.31 -4.78
C VAL A 136 -0.79 2.68 -4.10
N THR A 137 -0.31 3.90 -4.29
CA THR A 137 0.81 4.42 -3.49
C THR A 137 0.27 5.23 -2.31
N ILE A 138 0.65 4.87 -1.09
CA ILE A 138 0.42 5.66 0.12
C ILE A 138 1.59 6.62 0.29
N ASP A 139 1.37 7.90 0.00
CA ASP A 139 2.39 8.95 0.10
C ASP A 139 2.28 9.70 1.43
N LEU A 140 3.25 9.45 2.32
CA LEU A 140 3.34 10.01 3.66
C LEU A 140 3.90 11.44 3.69
N GLY A 141 4.16 12.06 2.53
CA GLY A 141 4.80 13.37 2.43
C GLY A 141 4.05 14.54 3.09
N LEU A 142 2.79 14.37 3.52
CA LEU A 142 2.05 15.36 4.32
C LEU A 142 2.28 15.20 5.83
N LEU A 143 2.85 14.07 6.28
CA LEU A 143 3.22 13.81 7.67
C LEU A 143 4.67 14.22 7.91
N ASN A 144 4.98 15.51 7.75
CA ASN A 144 6.35 16.05 7.73
C ASN A 144 6.67 16.97 8.91
N ALA A 145 5.91 16.87 10.00
CA ALA A 145 6.15 17.68 11.20
C ALA A 145 7.42 17.25 11.94
N THR A 146 8.12 18.22 12.51
CA THR A 146 9.27 18.00 13.41
C THR A 146 9.03 18.77 14.69
N VAL A 147 9.11 18.07 15.83
CA VAL A 147 8.92 18.65 17.17
C VAL A 147 10.15 18.32 18.02
N PHE A 148 10.74 19.33 18.64
CA PHE A 148 11.85 19.17 19.58
C PHE A 148 11.38 19.49 20.99
N ASP A 149 11.58 18.55 21.90
CA ASP A 149 11.40 18.73 23.33
C ASP A 149 12.76 19.02 23.97
N ALA A 150 12.91 20.23 24.50
CA ALA A 150 14.15 20.68 25.13
C ALA A 150 14.36 20.10 26.53
N GLU A 151 13.29 19.70 27.23
CA GLU A 151 13.40 19.10 28.57
C GLU A 151 13.90 17.66 28.47
N SER A 152 13.36 16.89 27.53
CA SER A 152 13.76 15.50 27.30
C SER A 152 14.86 15.33 26.26
N GLU A 153 15.38 16.42 25.70
CA GLU A 153 16.35 16.46 24.58
C GLU A 153 15.96 15.54 23.40
N THR A 154 14.66 15.42 23.12
CA THR A 154 14.12 14.47 22.14
C THR A 154 13.52 15.17 20.93
N ALA A 155 13.88 14.72 19.73
CA ALA A 155 13.23 15.13 18.49
C ALA A 155 12.26 14.05 17.99
N SER A 156 11.03 14.44 17.71
CA SER A 156 10.02 13.62 17.01
C SER A 156 9.92 14.08 15.57
N ILE A 157 10.15 13.18 14.62
CA ILE A 157 10.21 13.49 13.18
C ILE A 157 9.15 12.67 12.46
N GLY A 158 8.32 13.34 11.66
CA GLY A 158 7.30 12.70 10.85
C GLY A 158 7.89 11.93 9.66
N PRO A 159 7.25 10.85 9.20
CA PRO A 159 7.78 9.99 8.15
C PRO A 159 7.91 10.67 6.78
N GLY A 160 7.29 11.84 6.57
CA GLY A 160 7.42 12.65 5.37
C GLY A 160 8.43 13.79 5.47
N ALA A 161 9.15 13.91 6.58
CA ALA A 161 10.12 14.98 6.81
C ALA A 161 11.34 14.85 5.86
N ARG A 162 11.87 15.99 5.43
CA ARG A 162 13.01 16.14 4.51
C ARG A 162 13.60 17.53 4.61
#